data_AF-A0A551Z4V9-F1
#
_entry.id   AF-A0A551Z4V9-F1
#
_cell.length_a   1.000
_cell.length_b   1.000
_cell.length_c   1.000
_cell.angle_alpha   90.00
_cell.angle_beta   90.00
_cell.angle_gamma   90.00
#
_symmetry.space_group_name_H-M   'P 1'
#
loop_
_entity.id
_entity.type
_entity.pdbx_description
1 polymer ?
#
loop_
_entity_poly.entity_id
_entity_poly.type
_entity_poly.pdbx_seq_one_letter_code
_entity_poly.pdbx_strand_id
1 'polypeptide(L)'
;MFDTVDLIFRNGVDWKAFIAALKEVQVQNEDTPLQIQSIANKGDGVIVVKVHVPPDTDKEKIHQELNQNYQIQLAALEAQYKAQLTAKDTEIAIYRQQSVDMMEITKTLANRPIHVEAKAMSNSNDSSPNINIRDIKNSAVNFGKIIGDVTNTINQIAADASPENAQLKALLQELTQAIEIDSHLDVEEKAEAANQVKKIAQASQNPDDAGLQKKAQRAVNFLETIAKALEPASKLAQACQKALPIILGILGF
;
A
#
# COMPACT_ATOMS: atom_id res chain seq x y z
N MET A 1 -11.51 25.21 -41.48
CA MET A 1 -10.79 26.13 -40.57
C MET A 1 -11.23 25.76 -39.17
N PHE A 2 -10.33 25.42 -38.25
CA PHE A 2 -10.71 25.06 -36.88
C PHE A 2 -10.85 26.30 -36.01
N ASP A 3 -11.63 26.21 -34.95
CA ASP A 3 -11.84 27.28 -33.98
C ASP A 3 -11.49 26.81 -32.56
N THR A 4 -11.53 27.72 -31.58
CA THR A 4 -11.16 27.42 -30.19
C THR A 4 -12.24 27.78 -29.19
N VAL A 5 -12.37 26.93 -28.18
CA VAL A 5 -13.04 27.20 -26.91
C VAL A 5 -11.98 27.47 -25.86
N ASP A 6 -12.00 28.66 -25.28
CA ASP A 6 -11.02 29.12 -24.31
C ASP A 6 -11.59 28.97 -22.88
N LEU A 7 -10.95 28.14 -22.07
CA LEU A 7 -11.29 27.92 -20.65
C LEU A 7 -10.29 28.65 -19.77
N ILE A 8 -10.79 29.46 -18.82
CA ILE A 8 -9.97 30.28 -17.92
C ILE A 8 -10.12 29.75 -16.50
N PHE A 9 -9.00 29.30 -15.94
CA PHE A 9 -8.91 28.83 -14.56
C PHE A 9 -8.10 29.82 -13.74
N ARG A 10 -8.66 30.31 -12.64
CA ARG A 10 -8.06 31.42 -11.86
C ARG A 10 -7.16 30.97 -10.71
N ASN A 11 -7.17 29.68 -10.37
CA ASN A 11 -6.45 29.12 -9.22
C ASN A 11 -5.72 27.81 -9.60
N GLY A 12 -5.04 27.82 -10.74
CA GLY A 12 -4.50 26.62 -11.36
C GLY A 12 -5.60 25.70 -11.91
N VAL A 13 -5.19 24.54 -12.40
CA VAL A 13 -6.10 23.51 -12.92
C VAL A 13 -5.80 22.19 -12.26
N ASP A 14 -6.84 21.50 -11.79
CA ASP A 14 -6.73 20.08 -11.47
C ASP A 14 -6.77 19.28 -12.78
N TRP A 15 -5.60 18.80 -13.21
CA TRP A 15 -5.50 18.12 -14.51
C TRP A 15 -6.22 16.79 -14.57
N LYS A 16 -6.44 16.13 -13.43
CA LYS A 16 -7.17 14.86 -13.38
C LYS A 16 -8.67 15.11 -13.61
N ALA A 17 -9.24 16.11 -12.92
CA ALA A 17 -10.60 16.55 -13.13
C ALA A 17 -10.82 17.09 -14.56
N PHE A 18 -9.87 17.88 -15.07
CA PHE A 18 -9.94 18.43 -16.42
C PHE A 18 -9.91 17.37 -17.52
N ILE A 19 -8.99 16.41 -17.46
CA ILE A 19 -8.93 15.32 -18.46
C ILE A 19 -10.20 14.46 -18.40
N ALA A 20 -10.72 14.18 -17.20
CA ALA A 20 -11.97 13.45 -17.04
C ALA A 20 -13.15 14.22 -17.67
N ALA A 21 -13.24 15.53 -17.42
CA ALA A 21 -14.27 16.38 -18.01
C ALA A 21 -14.15 16.45 -19.54
N LEU A 22 -12.95 16.60 -20.09
CA LEU A 22 -12.74 16.63 -21.53
C LEU A 22 -13.19 15.32 -22.20
N LYS A 23 -12.87 14.17 -21.60
CA LYS A 23 -13.32 12.86 -22.08
C LYS A 23 -14.84 12.70 -22.02
N GLU A 24 -15.46 13.14 -20.94
CA GLU A 24 -16.91 13.07 -20.77
C GLU A 24 -17.61 13.91 -21.85
N VAL A 25 -17.15 15.13 -22.09
CA VAL A 25 -17.70 15.99 -23.15
C VAL A 25 -17.44 15.43 -24.55
N GLN A 26 -16.29 14.78 -24.79
CA GLN A 26 -16.04 14.05 -26.04
C GLN A 26 -17.03 12.90 -26.27
N VAL A 27 -17.38 12.15 -25.21
CA VAL A 27 -18.39 11.07 -25.29
C VAL A 27 -19.79 11.64 -25.51
N GLN A 28 -20.13 12.74 -24.85
CA GLN A 28 -21.44 13.40 -25.00
C GLN A 28 -21.62 14.06 -26.37
N ASN A 29 -20.52 14.33 -27.08
CA ASN A 29 -20.50 14.95 -28.40
C ASN A 29 -19.65 14.11 -29.37
N GLU A 30 -19.99 12.82 -29.56
CA GLU A 30 -19.20 11.84 -30.33
C GLU A 30 -18.76 12.33 -31.72
N ASP A 31 -19.56 13.19 -32.38
CA ASP A 31 -19.28 13.76 -33.70
C ASP A 31 -18.38 15.01 -33.67
N THR A 32 -18.00 15.49 -32.49
CA THR A 32 -17.25 16.74 -32.29
C THR A 32 -15.86 16.43 -31.73
N PRO A 33 -14.83 16.33 -32.59
CA PRO A 33 -13.47 16.11 -32.12
C PRO A 33 -12.99 17.30 -31.29
N LEU A 34 -12.82 17.07 -29.98
CA LEU A 34 -12.23 18.04 -29.05
C LEU A 34 -10.76 17.72 -28.84
N GLN A 35 -9.86 18.68 -29.03
CA GLN A 35 -8.42 18.48 -28.78
C GLN A 35 -7.82 19.67 -28.06
N ILE A 36 -6.88 19.43 -27.15
CA ILE A 36 -6.16 20.53 -26.50
C ILE A 36 -5.22 21.15 -27.53
N GLN A 37 -5.45 22.42 -27.86
CA GLN A 37 -4.56 23.18 -28.73
C GLN A 37 -3.37 23.73 -27.97
N SER A 38 -3.63 24.37 -26.82
CA SER A 38 -2.59 25.04 -26.05
C SER A 38 -2.98 25.20 -24.60
N ILE A 39 -1.95 25.28 -23.76
CA ILE A 39 -2.04 25.58 -22.35
C ILE A 39 -1.12 26.77 -22.10
N ALA A 40 -1.67 27.87 -21.58
CA ALA A 40 -0.93 29.09 -21.32
C ALA A 40 -1.06 29.48 -19.85
N ASN A 41 0.08 29.60 -19.17
CA ASN A 41 0.15 30.24 -17.86
C ASN A 41 0.19 31.76 -18.06
N LYS A 42 -0.76 32.48 -17.46
CA LYS A 42 -0.89 33.94 -17.56
C LYS A 42 -0.34 34.69 -16.35
N GLY A 43 0.28 34.00 -15.40
CA GLY A 43 0.69 34.56 -14.11
C GLY A 43 -0.44 34.53 -13.08
N ASP A 44 -0.11 34.78 -11.82
CA ASP A 44 -1.06 34.88 -10.70
C ASP A 44 -2.01 33.69 -10.53
N GLY A 45 -1.52 32.48 -10.85
CA GLY A 45 -2.33 31.25 -10.79
C GLY A 45 -3.35 31.11 -11.93
N VAL A 46 -3.39 32.05 -12.88
CA VAL A 46 -4.30 31.98 -14.03
C VAL A 46 -3.73 31.08 -15.12
N ILE A 47 -4.49 30.05 -15.50
CA ILE A 47 -4.18 29.16 -16.61
C ILE A 47 -5.31 29.25 -17.63
N VAL A 48 -4.94 29.40 -18.90
CA VAL A 48 -5.88 29.38 -20.03
C VAL A 48 -5.63 28.11 -20.84
N VAL A 49 -6.67 27.31 -21.01
CA VAL A 49 -6.64 26.11 -21.86
C VAL A 49 -7.49 26.38 -23.08
N LYS A 50 -6.89 26.26 -24.27
CA LYS A 50 -7.61 26.37 -25.54
C LYS A 50 -7.90 24.98 -26.07
N VAL A 51 -9.17 24.69 -26.33
CA VAL A 51 -9.64 23.42 -26.90
C VAL A 51 -10.08 23.69 -28.33
N HIS A 52 -9.49 22.96 -29.28
CA HIS A 52 -9.92 22.93 -30.66
C HIS A 52 -11.29 22.29 -30.81
N VAL A 53 -12.12 22.93 -31.64
CA VAL A 53 -13.43 22.46 -32.05
C VAL A 53 -13.62 22.67 -33.56
N PRO A 54 -14.44 21.84 -34.24
CA PRO A 54 -14.89 22.12 -35.60
C PRO A 54 -15.57 23.50 -35.72
N PRO A 55 -15.46 24.19 -36.86
CA PRO A 55 -16.00 25.55 -37.04
C PRO A 55 -17.51 25.65 -36.87
N ASP A 56 -18.25 24.59 -37.20
CA ASP A 56 -19.72 24.55 -37.13
C ASP A 56 -20.23 24.13 -35.74
N THR A 57 -19.34 23.99 -34.76
CA THR A 57 -19.67 23.57 -33.39
C THR A 57 -20.30 24.73 -32.61
N ASP A 58 -21.32 24.43 -31.81
CA ASP A 58 -21.81 25.35 -30.79
C ASP A 58 -20.77 25.48 -29.66
N LYS A 59 -19.91 26.50 -29.78
CA LYS A 59 -18.83 26.77 -28.83
C LYS A 59 -19.33 27.13 -27.44
N GLU A 60 -20.48 27.78 -27.35
CA GLU A 60 -21.05 28.18 -26.05
C GLU A 60 -21.51 26.94 -25.30
N LYS A 61 -22.18 26.02 -25.99
CA LYS A 61 -22.54 24.70 -25.45
C LYS A 61 -21.31 23.94 -24.97
N ILE A 62 -20.28 23.77 -25.82
CA ILE A 62 -19.05 23.05 -25.43
C ILE A 62 -18.34 23.72 -24.26
N HIS A 63 -18.28 25.06 -24.23
CA HIS A 63 -17.69 25.80 -23.12
C HIS A 63 -18.47 25.56 -21.81
N GLN A 64 -19.80 25.56 -21.85
CA GLN A 64 -20.63 25.29 -20.68
C GLN A 64 -20.46 23.85 -20.20
N GLU A 65 -20.49 22.87 -21.10
CA GLU A 65 -20.31 21.45 -20.78
C GLU A 65 -18.93 21.17 -20.18
N LEU A 66 -17.86 21.74 -20.75
CA LEU A 66 -16.52 21.58 -20.20
C LEU A 66 -16.40 22.17 -18.80
N ASN A 67 -16.99 23.35 -18.54
CA ASN A 67 -17.00 23.94 -17.21
C ASN A 67 -17.83 23.14 -16.21
N GLN A 68 -19.03 22.70 -16.59
CA GLN A 68 -19.91 21.92 -15.72
C GLN A 68 -19.29 20.56 -15.36
N ASN A 69 -18.82 19.83 -16.38
CA ASN A 69 -18.16 18.54 -16.16
C ASN A 69 -16.88 18.71 -15.35
N TYR A 70 -16.10 19.78 -15.55
CA TYR A 70 -14.94 20.06 -14.72
C TYR A 70 -15.30 20.21 -13.24
N GLN A 71 -16.36 20.99 -12.93
CA GLN A 71 -16.79 21.17 -11.53
C GLN A 71 -17.30 19.86 -10.91
N ILE A 72 -18.03 19.04 -11.66
CA ILE A 72 -18.49 17.73 -11.20
C ILE A 72 -17.30 16.83 -10.88
N GLN A 73 -16.34 16.74 -11.81
CA GLN A 73 -15.17 15.87 -11.64
C GLN A 73 -14.24 16.37 -10.54
N LEU A 74 -14.10 17.69 -10.38
CA LEU A 74 -13.36 18.29 -9.28
C LEU A 74 -13.99 17.95 -7.93
N ALA A 75 -15.31 18.14 -7.79
CA ALA A 75 -16.03 17.80 -6.56
C ALA A 75 -15.96 16.31 -6.23
N ALA A 76 -16.05 15.43 -7.23
CA ALA A 76 -15.89 13.99 -7.05
C ALA A 76 -14.48 13.63 -6.55
N LEU A 77 -13.46 14.26 -7.11
CA LEU A 77 -12.07 14.05 -6.72
C LEU A 77 -11.79 14.56 -5.29
N GLU A 78 -12.30 15.74 -4.94
CA GLU A 78 -12.22 16.29 -3.59
C GLU A 78 -12.93 15.41 -2.56
N ALA A 79 -14.12 14.88 -2.90
CA ALA A 79 -14.85 13.96 -2.04
C ALA A 79 -14.06 12.66 -1.80
N GLN A 80 -13.42 12.12 -2.83
CA GLN A 80 -12.54 10.94 -2.68
C GLN A 80 -11.36 11.24 -1.76
N TYR A 81 -10.65 12.35 -1.95
CA TYR A 81 -9.53 12.72 -1.08
C TYR A 81 -9.98 12.95 0.36
N LYS A 82 -11.12 13.61 0.59
CA LYS A 82 -11.67 13.81 1.92
C LYS A 82 -12.05 12.49 2.61
N ALA A 83 -12.65 11.56 1.87
CA ALA A 83 -12.96 10.23 2.39
C ALA A 83 -11.68 9.47 2.77
N GLN A 84 -10.64 9.55 1.93
CA GLN A 84 -9.34 8.94 2.21
C GLN A 84 -8.66 9.53 3.45
N LEU A 85 -8.69 10.86 3.60
CA LEU A 85 -8.16 11.53 4.79
C LEU A 85 -8.93 11.11 6.05
N THR A 86 -10.27 11.07 5.98
CA THR A 86 -11.11 10.65 7.11
C THR A 86 -10.84 9.20 7.52
N ALA A 87 -10.66 8.32 6.54
CA ALA A 87 -10.30 6.93 6.81
C ALA A 87 -8.93 6.83 7.49
N LYS A 88 -7.94 7.63 7.04
CA LYS A 88 -6.60 7.70 7.65
C LYS A 88 -6.64 8.26 9.07
N ASP A 89 -7.43 9.30 9.32
CA ASP A 89 -7.61 9.86 10.68
C ASP A 89 -8.25 8.84 11.63
N THR A 90 -9.21 8.06 11.14
CA THR A 90 -9.84 6.98 11.90
C THR A 90 -8.84 5.88 12.25
N GLU A 91 -8.02 5.48 11.28
CA GLU A 91 -6.95 4.51 11.48
C GLU A 91 -5.94 4.99 12.53
N ILE A 92 -5.50 6.25 12.45
CA ILE A 92 -4.62 6.87 13.46
C ILE A 92 -5.27 6.86 14.85
N ALA A 93 -6.57 7.14 14.95
CA ALA A 93 -7.28 7.12 16.22
C ALA A 93 -7.31 5.71 16.83
N ILE A 94 -7.55 4.68 16.01
CA ILE A 94 -7.51 3.27 16.44
C ILE A 94 -6.11 2.91 16.95
N TYR A 95 -5.04 3.25 16.21
CA TYR A 95 -3.67 2.98 16.65
C TYR A 95 -3.30 3.69 17.96
N ARG A 96 -3.75 4.94 18.14
CA ARG A 96 -3.55 5.69 19.39
C ARG A 96 -4.26 5.02 20.56
N GLN A 97 -5.51 4.58 20.36
CA GLN A 97 -6.26 3.87 21.40
C GLN A 97 -5.57 2.56 21.79
N GLN A 98 -5.17 1.75 20.81
CA GLN A 98 -4.46 0.50 21.05
C GLN A 98 -3.15 0.71 21.84
N SER A 99 -2.44 1.82 21.57
CA SER A 99 -1.23 2.18 22.30
C SER A 99 -1.51 2.53 23.76
N VAL A 100 -2.63 3.21 24.03
CA VAL A 100 -3.10 3.50 25.40
C VAL A 100 -3.43 2.20 26.13
N ASP A 101 -4.19 1.31 25.50
CA ASP A 101 -4.60 0.03 26.11
C ASP A 101 -3.37 -0.84 26.43
N MET A 102 -2.36 -0.88 25.54
CA MET A 102 -1.11 -1.62 25.79
C MET A 102 -0.30 -1.03 26.94
N MET A 103 -0.24 0.31 27.05
CA MET A 103 0.40 0.99 28.17
C MET A 103 -0.30 0.63 29.49
N GLU A 104 -1.63 0.57 29.50
CA GLU A 104 -2.40 0.16 30.66
C GLU A 104 -2.11 -1.30 31.06
N ILE A 105 -2.14 -2.23 30.11
CA ILE A 105 -1.78 -3.64 30.34
C ILE A 105 -0.38 -3.75 30.95
N THR A 106 0.60 -3.01 30.40
CA THR A 106 1.98 -3.03 30.89
C THR A 106 2.07 -2.54 32.35
N LYS A 107 1.36 -1.45 32.69
CA LYS A 107 1.27 -0.96 34.07
C LYS A 107 0.64 -1.98 35.00
N THR A 108 -0.44 -2.64 34.58
CA THR A 108 -1.10 -3.67 35.40
C THR A 108 -0.19 -4.87 35.63
N LEU A 109 0.56 -5.31 34.63
CA LEU A 109 1.52 -6.41 34.75
C LEU A 109 2.69 -6.04 35.67
N ALA A 110 3.24 -4.84 35.54
CA ALA A 110 4.33 -4.35 36.40
C ALA A 110 3.92 -4.21 37.87
N ASN A 111 2.65 -3.91 38.15
CA ASN A 111 2.12 -3.77 39.50
C ASN A 111 1.69 -5.09 40.15
N ARG A 112 1.84 -6.25 39.47
CA ARG A 112 1.55 -7.55 40.10
C ARG A 112 2.73 -8.00 40.97
N PRO A 113 2.49 -8.43 42.22
CA PRO A 113 3.54 -8.96 43.07
C PRO A 113 4.11 -10.26 42.47
N ILE A 114 5.43 -10.32 42.30
CA ILE A 114 6.12 -11.54 41.85
C ILE A 114 6.27 -12.47 43.07
N HIS A 115 5.53 -13.59 43.07
CA HIS A 115 5.71 -14.65 44.06
C HIS A 115 6.81 -15.60 43.56
N VAL A 116 8.00 -15.53 44.14
CA VAL A 116 9.11 -16.46 43.84
C VAL A 116 9.10 -17.55 44.91
N GLU A 117 8.55 -18.73 44.60
CA GLU A 117 8.80 -19.93 45.40
C GLU A 117 10.18 -20.49 45.04
N ALA A 118 11.15 -20.31 45.93
CA ALA A 118 12.47 -20.93 45.79
C ALA A 118 12.37 -22.46 46.06
N LYS A 119 12.24 -23.26 45.00
CA LYS A 119 12.46 -24.71 45.07
C LYS A 119 13.93 -25.02 44.81
N ALA A 120 14.58 -25.69 45.76
CA ALA A 120 15.93 -26.20 45.60
C ALA A 120 15.97 -27.20 44.41
N MET A 121 16.84 -26.94 43.43
CA MET A 121 17.06 -27.83 42.29
C MET A 121 17.89 -29.05 42.73
N SER A 122 17.23 -30.20 42.86
CA SER A 122 17.88 -31.51 42.88
C SER A 122 17.89 -32.05 41.44
N ASN A 123 19.09 -32.40 40.96
CA ASN A 123 19.35 -32.87 39.61
C ASN A 123 18.56 -34.16 39.31
N SER A 124 17.43 -34.07 38.61
CA SER A 124 16.74 -35.24 38.07
C SER A 124 15.76 -34.88 36.95
N ASN A 125 15.97 -35.56 35.82
CA ASN A 125 15.17 -35.65 34.59
C ASN A 125 14.56 -34.37 34.02
N ASP A 126 15.17 -33.95 32.90
CA ASP A 126 14.58 -33.16 31.83
C ASP A 126 13.18 -33.68 31.46
N SER A 127 12.18 -33.14 32.15
CA SER A 127 10.78 -33.16 31.74
C SER A 127 10.43 -31.77 31.25
N SER A 128 11.21 -31.26 30.28
CA SER A 128 10.72 -30.21 29.42
C SER A 128 9.40 -30.71 28.82
N PRO A 129 8.27 -30.00 28.99
CA PRO A 129 7.06 -30.37 28.29
C PRO A 129 7.39 -30.27 26.81
N ASN A 130 7.45 -31.43 26.18
CA ASN A 130 7.64 -31.59 24.75
C ASN A 130 6.44 -30.84 24.12
N ILE A 131 6.65 -29.57 23.73
CA ILE A 131 5.61 -28.77 23.08
C ILE A 131 5.40 -29.44 21.72
N ASN A 132 4.50 -30.40 21.72
CA ASN A 132 4.05 -31.06 20.53
C ASN A 132 3.33 -29.99 19.72
N ILE A 133 3.80 -29.75 18.50
CA ILE A 133 3.23 -28.85 17.47
C ILE A 133 1.77 -29.23 17.10
N ARG A 134 1.15 -30.15 17.83
CA ARG A 134 -0.24 -30.61 17.69
C ARG A 134 -1.26 -29.80 18.51
N ASP A 135 -0.83 -28.96 19.47
CA ASP A 135 -1.77 -28.17 20.30
C ASP A 135 -2.14 -26.80 19.68
N ILE A 136 -1.52 -26.43 18.55
CA ILE A 136 -1.88 -25.24 17.75
C ILE A 136 -3.00 -25.61 16.76
N LYS A 137 -4.15 -26.03 17.25
CA LYS A 137 -5.34 -26.20 16.39
C LYS A 137 -6.52 -25.32 16.77
N ASN A 138 -6.36 -24.46 17.77
CA ASN A 138 -7.39 -23.49 18.15
C ASN A 138 -6.84 -22.08 18.44
N SER A 139 -5.65 -21.76 17.93
CA SER A 139 -5.11 -20.41 18.01
C SER A 139 -5.71 -19.58 16.89
N ALA A 140 -6.65 -18.70 17.22
CA ALA A 140 -7.06 -17.63 16.31
C ALA A 140 -5.80 -16.96 15.74
N VAL A 141 -5.73 -16.83 14.42
CA VAL A 141 -4.58 -16.23 13.72
C VAL A 141 -4.42 -14.79 14.21
N ASN A 142 -3.39 -14.54 15.03
CA ASN A 142 -3.09 -13.21 15.52
C ASN A 142 -2.26 -12.46 14.46
N PHE A 143 -2.94 -11.92 13.47
CA PHE A 143 -2.32 -11.20 12.35
C PHE A 143 -1.46 -10.02 12.81
N GLY A 144 -1.92 -9.27 13.84
CA GLY A 144 -1.14 -8.16 14.41
C GLY A 144 0.23 -8.59 14.94
N LYS A 145 0.31 -9.75 15.61
CA LYS A 145 1.59 -10.30 16.07
C LYS A 145 2.50 -10.69 14.89
N ILE A 146 1.93 -11.28 13.84
CA ILE A 146 2.69 -11.69 12.65
C ILE A 146 3.29 -10.46 11.96
N ILE A 147 2.51 -9.41 11.77
CA ILE A 147 2.98 -8.15 11.18
C ILE A 147 4.05 -7.48 12.04
N GLY A 148 3.87 -7.47 13.37
CA GLY A 148 4.90 -6.98 14.29
C GLY A 148 6.22 -7.73 14.14
N ASP A 149 6.18 -9.06 14.08
CA ASP A 149 7.36 -9.90 13.87
C ASP A 149 8.03 -9.66 12.52
N VAL A 150 7.25 -9.51 11.45
CA VAL A 150 7.74 -9.20 10.09
C VAL A 150 8.46 -7.86 10.08
N THR A 151 7.81 -6.83 10.61
CA THR A 151 8.36 -5.46 10.68
C THR A 151 9.67 -5.43 11.47
N ASN A 152 9.70 -6.12 12.62
CA ASN A 152 10.92 -6.24 13.43
C ASN A 152 12.05 -6.93 12.66
N THR A 153 11.76 -8.00 11.93
CA THR A 153 12.76 -8.71 11.11
C THR A 153 13.28 -7.83 9.98
N ILE A 154 12.40 -7.11 9.27
CA ILE A 154 12.80 -6.18 8.20
C ILE A 154 13.65 -5.02 8.75
N ASN A 155 13.31 -4.51 9.93
CA ASN A 155 14.06 -3.42 10.54
C ASN A 155 15.50 -3.79 10.94
N GLN A 156 15.76 -5.07 11.19
CA GLN A 156 17.08 -5.62 11.48
C GLN A 156 17.96 -5.80 10.24
N ILE A 157 17.44 -5.60 9.03
CA ILE A 157 18.27 -5.56 7.81
C ILE A 157 19.18 -4.34 7.90
N ALA A 158 20.50 -4.57 7.76
CA ALA A 158 21.53 -3.53 7.83
C ALA A 158 21.50 -2.65 6.56
N ALA A 159 20.55 -1.70 6.52
CA ALA A 159 20.35 -0.79 5.38
C ALA A 159 21.59 0.07 5.08
N ASP A 160 22.39 0.39 6.08
CA ASP A 160 23.59 1.21 5.92
C ASP A 160 24.78 0.39 5.36
N ALA A 161 24.66 -0.94 5.33
CA ALA A 161 25.73 -1.82 4.83
C ALA A 161 25.81 -1.83 3.30
N SER A 162 24.69 -1.61 2.58
CA SER A 162 24.70 -1.47 1.12
C SER A 162 23.41 -0.83 0.56
N PRO A 163 23.47 -0.20 -0.63
CA PRO A 163 22.28 0.30 -1.32
C PRO A 163 21.24 -0.80 -1.60
N GLU A 164 21.69 -2.02 -1.89
CA GLU A 164 20.82 -3.19 -2.12
C GLU A 164 20.06 -3.56 -0.84
N ASN A 165 20.70 -3.50 0.34
CA ASN A 165 20.03 -3.75 1.61
C ASN A 165 19.00 -2.66 1.94
N ALA A 166 19.32 -1.38 1.67
CA ALA A 166 18.37 -0.29 1.82
C ALA A 166 17.16 -0.46 0.88
N GLN A 167 17.41 -0.83 -0.37
CA GLN A 167 16.37 -1.09 -1.36
C GLN A 167 15.52 -2.30 -0.98
N LEU A 168 16.14 -3.41 -0.55
CA LEU A 168 15.44 -4.60 -0.09
C LEU A 168 14.52 -4.29 1.09
N LYS A 169 15.03 -3.54 2.08
CA LYS A 169 14.24 -3.10 3.23
C LYS A 169 12.99 -2.32 2.79
N ALA A 170 13.15 -1.36 1.88
CA ALA A 170 12.03 -0.59 1.35
C ALA A 170 11.00 -1.47 0.60
N LEU A 171 11.46 -2.40 -0.22
CA LEU A 171 10.58 -3.31 -0.97
C LEU A 171 9.81 -4.27 -0.06
N LEU A 172 10.45 -4.79 1.00
CA LEU A 172 9.78 -5.66 1.97
C LEU A 172 8.77 -4.90 2.83
N GLN A 173 9.04 -3.62 3.13
CA GLN A 173 8.06 -2.74 3.79
C GLN A 173 6.85 -2.48 2.88
N GLU A 174 7.08 -2.20 1.59
CA GLU A 174 6.00 -2.03 0.60
C GLU A 174 5.14 -3.28 0.46
N LEU A 175 5.76 -4.47 0.39
CA LEU A 175 5.03 -5.74 0.36
C LEU A 175 4.22 -5.98 1.63
N THR A 176 4.80 -5.70 2.81
CA THR A 176 4.11 -5.86 4.10
C THR A 176 2.87 -4.95 4.15
N GLN A 177 3.02 -3.68 3.77
CA GLN A 177 1.91 -2.73 3.71
C GLN A 177 0.84 -3.18 2.72
N ALA A 178 1.23 -3.65 1.54
CA ALA A 178 0.29 -4.15 0.53
C ALA A 178 -0.55 -5.31 1.05
N ILE A 179 0.06 -6.26 1.78
CA ILE A 179 -0.64 -7.38 2.42
C ILE A 179 -1.66 -6.88 3.46
N GLU A 180 -1.27 -5.90 4.30
CA GLU A 180 -2.16 -5.36 5.34
C GLU A 180 -3.41 -4.71 4.75
N ILE A 181 -3.23 -3.89 3.71
CA ILE A 181 -4.31 -3.08 3.14
C ILE A 181 -5.10 -3.78 2.03
N ASP A 182 -4.67 -4.95 1.54
CA ASP A 182 -5.38 -5.63 0.46
C ASP A 182 -6.75 -6.12 0.96
N SER A 183 -7.81 -5.70 0.29
CA SER A 183 -9.18 -6.14 0.56
C SER A 183 -9.50 -7.51 -0.04
N HIS A 184 -8.64 -8.02 -0.93
CA HIS A 184 -8.85 -9.30 -1.62
C HIS A 184 -8.23 -10.50 -0.88
N LEU A 185 -7.60 -10.26 0.26
CA LEU A 185 -7.01 -11.30 1.10
C LEU A 185 -7.79 -11.40 2.40
N ASP A 186 -8.13 -12.61 2.80
CA ASP A 186 -8.62 -12.88 4.16
C ASP A 186 -7.49 -12.86 5.20
N VAL A 187 -7.83 -13.01 6.48
CA VAL A 187 -6.85 -12.92 7.58
C VAL A 187 -5.81 -14.05 7.53
N GLU A 188 -6.18 -15.23 7.04
CA GLU A 188 -5.30 -16.40 6.95
C GLU A 188 -4.34 -16.24 5.77
N GLU A 189 -4.84 -15.81 4.62
CA GLU A 189 -4.05 -15.49 3.44
C GLU A 189 -3.06 -14.35 3.71
N LYS A 190 -3.51 -13.30 4.42
CA LYS A 190 -2.62 -12.20 4.87
C LYS A 190 -1.53 -12.71 5.79
N ALA A 191 -1.87 -13.55 6.75
CA ALA A 191 -0.91 -14.14 7.67
C ALA A 191 0.12 -15.02 6.94
N GLU A 192 -0.31 -15.80 5.95
CA GLU A 192 0.59 -16.65 5.18
C GLU A 192 1.52 -15.82 4.29
N ALA A 193 1.00 -14.82 3.58
CA ALA A 193 1.79 -13.90 2.77
C ALA A 193 2.82 -13.15 3.62
N ALA A 194 2.42 -12.63 4.79
CA ALA A 194 3.31 -11.93 5.71
C ALA A 194 4.44 -12.85 6.21
N ASN A 195 4.14 -14.11 6.52
CA ASN A 195 5.16 -15.10 6.87
C ASN A 195 6.16 -15.39 5.74
N GLN A 196 5.76 -15.26 4.47
CA GLN A 196 6.71 -15.35 3.36
C GLN A 196 7.65 -14.15 3.33
N VAL A 197 7.13 -12.93 3.50
CA VAL A 197 7.96 -11.71 3.59
C VAL A 197 9.01 -11.83 4.70
N LYS A 198 8.63 -12.39 5.86
CA LYS A 198 9.59 -12.68 6.95
C LYS A 198 10.73 -13.59 6.50
N LYS A 199 10.45 -14.67 5.77
CA LYS A 199 11.48 -15.60 5.28
C LYS A 199 12.47 -14.92 4.33
N ILE A 200 11.97 -14.00 3.49
CA ILE A 200 12.81 -13.21 2.58
C ILE A 200 13.73 -12.29 3.39
N ALA A 201 13.18 -11.58 4.38
CA ALA A 201 13.97 -10.73 5.27
C ALA A 201 15.08 -11.52 6.00
N GLN A 202 14.74 -12.70 6.53
CA GLN A 202 15.72 -13.56 7.23
C GLN A 202 16.89 -14.00 6.36
N ALA A 203 16.67 -14.26 5.06
CA ALA A 203 17.75 -14.64 4.15
C ALA A 203 18.75 -13.50 3.92
N SER A 204 18.28 -12.24 3.90
CA SER A 204 19.17 -11.08 3.77
C SER A 204 20.03 -10.82 5.01
N GLN A 205 19.57 -11.26 6.20
CA GLN A 205 20.35 -11.14 7.44
C GLN A 205 21.50 -12.14 7.50
N ASN A 206 21.40 -13.28 6.78
CA ASN A 206 22.42 -14.32 6.72
C ASN A 206 22.62 -14.81 5.28
N PRO A 207 23.30 -14.02 4.42
CA PRO A 207 23.41 -14.30 2.99
C PRO A 207 24.02 -15.67 2.68
N ASP A 208 24.98 -16.11 3.51
CA ASP A 208 25.72 -17.36 3.33
C ASP A 208 24.94 -18.62 3.73
N ASP A 209 23.76 -18.49 4.36
CA ASP A 209 22.93 -19.62 4.74
C ASP A 209 22.10 -20.11 3.55
N ALA A 210 22.61 -21.15 2.86
CA ALA A 210 21.95 -21.78 1.73
C ALA A 210 20.53 -22.32 2.05
N GLY A 211 20.25 -22.66 3.31
CA GLY A 211 18.94 -23.10 3.76
C GLY A 211 17.94 -21.94 3.82
N LEU A 212 18.37 -20.78 4.32
CA LEU A 212 17.59 -19.54 4.30
C LEU A 212 17.39 -19.01 2.88
N GLN A 213 18.42 -19.06 2.03
CA GLN A 213 18.29 -18.70 0.62
C GLN A 213 17.25 -19.55 -0.10
N LYS A 214 17.28 -20.89 0.07
CA LYS A 214 16.22 -21.76 -0.49
C LYS A 214 14.83 -21.44 0.04
N LYS A 215 14.70 -21.05 1.31
CA LYS A 215 13.41 -20.63 1.90
C LYS A 215 12.93 -19.31 1.32
N ALA A 216 13.82 -18.34 1.10
CA ALA A 216 13.50 -17.07 0.46
C ALA A 216 13.07 -17.27 -1.01
N GLN A 217 13.76 -18.10 -1.78
CA GLN A 217 13.33 -18.41 -3.14
C GLN A 217 11.92 -19.00 -3.19
N ARG A 218 11.63 -19.95 -2.29
CA ARG A 218 10.27 -20.54 -2.18
C ARG A 218 9.24 -19.50 -1.75
N ALA A 219 9.60 -18.58 -0.85
CA ALA A 219 8.74 -17.50 -0.40
C ALA A 219 8.41 -16.53 -1.55
N VAL A 220 9.39 -16.17 -2.38
CA VAL A 220 9.18 -15.36 -3.58
C VAL A 220 8.25 -16.06 -4.56
N ASN A 221 8.50 -17.32 -4.90
CA ASN A 221 7.65 -18.09 -5.82
C ASN A 221 6.21 -18.23 -5.30
N PHE A 222 6.04 -18.36 -4.00
CA PHE A 222 4.73 -18.42 -3.36
C PHE A 222 3.97 -17.08 -3.52
N LEU A 223 4.62 -15.97 -3.20
CA LEU A 223 4.03 -14.63 -3.37
C LEU A 223 3.70 -14.36 -4.84
N GLU A 224 4.55 -14.80 -5.77
CA GLU A 224 4.28 -14.71 -7.21
C GLU A 224 3.04 -15.53 -7.63
N THR A 225 2.89 -16.74 -7.06
CA THR A 225 1.74 -17.60 -7.34
C THR A 225 0.44 -16.99 -6.83
N ILE A 226 0.44 -16.45 -5.61
CA ILE A 226 -0.71 -15.72 -5.06
C ILE A 226 -1.02 -14.50 -5.91
N ALA A 227 -0.01 -13.69 -6.23
CA ALA A 227 -0.20 -12.47 -7.02
C ALA A 227 -0.84 -12.75 -8.40
N LYS A 228 -0.52 -13.89 -9.03
CA LYS A 228 -1.13 -14.32 -10.31
C LYS A 228 -2.58 -14.79 -10.17
N ALA A 229 -2.97 -15.27 -8.99
CA ALA A 229 -4.33 -15.71 -8.71
C ALA A 229 -5.25 -14.55 -8.30
N LEU A 230 -4.67 -13.43 -7.84
CA LEU A 230 -5.40 -12.24 -7.44
C LEU A 230 -5.78 -11.36 -8.64
N GLU A 231 -6.82 -10.55 -8.47
CA GLU A 231 -7.24 -9.57 -9.49
C GLU A 231 -6.15 -8.51 -9.73
N PRO A 232 -6.05 -7.92 -10.94
CA PRO A 232 -5.08 -6.84 -11.22
C PRO A 232 -5.21 -5.60 -10.31
N ALA A 233 -6.37 -5.39 -9.70
CA ALA A 233 -6.63 -4.32 -8.75
C ALA A 233 -6.08 -4.59 -7.34
N SER A 234 -5.70 -5.84 -7.03
CA SER A 234 -5.10 -6.23 -5.74
C SER A 234 -3.82 -5.44 -5.46
N LYS A 235 -3.70 -4.98 -4.21
CA LYS A 235 -2.52 -4.27 -3.74
C LYS A 235 -1.32 -5.20 -3.66
N LEU A 236 -1.52 -6.42 -3.19
CA LEU A 236 -0.49 -7.46 -3.17
C LEU A 236 -0.03 -7.80 -4.58
N ALA A 237 -0.96 -7.99 -5.54
CA ALA A 237 -0.59 -8.29 -6.93
C ALA A 237 0.29 -7.18 -7.55
N GLN A 238 -0.12 -5.92 -7.38
CA GLN A 238 0.63 -4.76 -7.87
C GLN A 238 2.01 -4.64 -7.20
N ALA A 239 2.07 -4.81 -5.87
CA ALA A 239 3.32 -4.75 -5.13
C ALA A 239 4.27 -5.90 -5.52
N CYS A 240 3.75 -7.12 -5.67
CA CYS A 240 4.53 -8.27 -6.11
C CYS A 240 5.11 -8.09 -7.52
N GLN A 241 4.32 -7.58 -8.46
CA GLN A 241 4.77 -7.32 -9.83
C GLN A 241 5.97 -6.37 -9.87
N LYS A 242 5.99 -5.36 -8.99
CA LYS A 242 7.08 -4.40 -8.88
C LYS A 242 8.27 -4.94 -8.08
N ALA A 243 8.01 -5.55 -6.93
CA ALA A 243 9.04 -5.83 -5.93
C ALA A 243 9.76 -7.17 -6.14
N LEU A 244 9.03 -8.24 -6.52
CA LEU A 244 9.62 -9.59 -6.58
C LEU A 244 10.79 -9.71 -7.56
N PRO A 245 10.75 -9.14 -8.79
CA PRO A 245 11.89 -9.20 -9.70
C PRO A 245 13.15 -8.54 -9.13
N ILE A 246 12.99 -7.44 -8.39
CA ILE A 246 14.11 -6.72 -7.78
C ILE A 246 14.66 -7.50 -6.60
N ILE A 247 13.79 -8.10 -5.77
CA ILE A 247 14.18 -8.94 -4.63
C ILE A 247 14.98 -10.17 -5.10
N LEU A 248 14.55 -10.82 -6.19
CA LEU A 248 15.31 -11.94 -6.79
C LEU A 248 16.71 -11.49 -7.19
N GLY A 249 16.82 -10.34 -7.86
CA GLY A 249 18.10 -9.77 -8.26
C GLY A 249 19.02 -9.45 -7.07
N ILE A 250 18.48 -8.91 -5.98
CA ILE A 250 19.25 -8.58 -4.77
C ILE A 250 19.73 -9.85 -4.06
N LEU A 251 18.91 -10.90 -4.02
CA LEU A 251 19.26 -12.15 -3.34
C LEU A 251 20.07 -13.12 -4.20
N GLY A 252 20.27 -12.81 -5.49
CA GLY A 252 21.13 -13.57 -6.39
C GLY A 252 20.52 -14.88 -6.90
N PHE A 253 19.19 -14.89 -7.10
CA PHE A 253 18.45 -16.03 -7.66
C PHE A 253 18.15 -15.90 -9.15
#